data_AF-A0AAD0QPL4-F1
#
_entry.id   AF-A0AAD0QPL4-F1
#
_cell.length_a   1.000
_cell.length_b   1.000
_cell.length_c   1.000
_cell.angle_alpha   90.00
_cell.angle_beta   90.00
_cell.angle_gamma   90.00
#
_symmetry.space_group_name_H-M   'P 1'
#
loop_
_entity.id
_entity.type
_entity.pdbx_description
1 polymer ?
#
loop_
_entity_poly.entity_id
_entity_poly.type
_entity_poly.pdbx_seq_one_letter_code
_entity_poly.pdbx_strand_id
1 'polypeptide(L)'
;MQYPELATVQARLTYRLTSFLLENLAAGYTVEWMDAFHAQRHAAEALGIADRELPWLGTRVDPRGYKSFGKRLSRKIVCGDCGRPFGHKTWHSGTPNRVDVWECPTNYVKRGTCTTSHLYQEVLLVKMAEALQVLAGRNSTAVDQAVDSLQSTGARRRPSTLHTAIDKLLTESPTQLALHIPDFLAMLEGGCMLTDGRLGFVFITGEAVTLDLPQRWSPVMRPGELAATGRC
;
A
#
# COMPACT_ATOMS: atom_id res chain seq x y z
N MET A 1 16.43 10.73 2.76
CA MET A 1 17.41 9.64 2.59
C MET A 1 17.84 9.72 1.12
N GLN A 2 19.06 10.16 0.82
CA GLN A 2 19.59 10.08 -0.54
C GLN A 2 19.93 8.61 -0.79
N TYR A 3 19.27 7.97 -1.74
CA TYR A 3 19.56 6.59 -2.14
C TYR A 3 20.53 6.64 -3.33
N PRO A 4 21.84 6.37 -3.15
CA PRO A 4 22.81 6.71 -4.20
C PRO A 4 22.95 5.65 -5.31
N GLU A 5 22.29 4.49 -5.19
CA GLU A 5 22.50 3.37 -6.13
C GLU A 5 21.20 2.58 -6.37
N LEU A 6 20.90 2.30 -7.64
CA LEU A 6 19.68 1.62 -8.09
C LEU A 6 19.53 0.23 -7.46
N ALA A 7 20.62 -0.52 -7.31
CA ALA A 7 20.63 -1.83 -6.66
C ALA A 7 20.10 -1.75 -5.23
N THR A 8 20.51 -0.74 -4.47
CA THR A 8 20.08 -0.54 -3.09
C THR A 8 18.63 -0.08 -2.98
N VAL A 9 18.10 0.60 -4.01
CA VAL A 9 16.67 0.95 -4.12
C VAL A 9 15.84 -0.30 -4.41
N GLN A 10 16.28 -1.12 -5.36
CA GLN A 10 15.62 -2.39 -5.69
C GLN A 10 15.60 -3.34 -4.49
N ALA A 11 16.72 -3.50 -3.78
CA ALA A 11 16.78 -4.33 -2.56
C ALA A 11 15.75 -3.89 -1.51
N ARG A 12 15.57 -2.57 -1.32
CA ARG A 12 14.54 -2.03 -0.41
C ARG A 12 13.13 -2.29 -0.88
N LEU A 13 12.84 -2.12 -2.17
CA LEU A 13 11.52 -2.44 -2.73
C LEU A 13 11.23 -3.93 -2.54
N THR A 14 12.15 -4.80 -2.96
CA THR A 14 12.02 -6.25 -2.84
C THR A 14 11.78 -6.66 -1.39
N TYR A 15 12.56 -6.14 -0.43
CA TYR A 15 12.37 -6.43 0.99
C TYR A 15 10.97 -6.09 1.49
N ARG A 16 10.46 -4.91 1.10
CA ARG A 16 9.13 -4.43 1.53
C ARG A 16 8.00 -5.24 0.91
N LEU A 17 8.13 -5.65 -0.35
CA LEU A 17 7.19 -6.55 -1.00
C LEU A 17 7.23 -7.94 -0.37
N THR A 18 8.41 -8.46 -0.04
CA THR A 18 8.56 -9.69 0.73
C THR A 18 7.89 -9.58 2.11
N SER A 19 8.07 -8.47 2.83
CA SER A 19 7.39 -8.24 4.12
C SER A 19 5.87 -8.24 3.95
N PHE A 20 5.35 -7.55 2.94
CA PHE A 20 3.94 -7.53 2.61
C PHE A 20 3.37 -8.93 2.35
N LEU A 21 4.07 -9.77 1.60
CA LEU A 21 3.67 -11.17 1.34
C LEU A 21 3.66 -11.98 2.64
N LEU A 22 4.73 -11.91 3.45
CA LEU A 22 4.86 -12.67 4.70
C LEU A 22 3.78 -12.28 5.72
N GLU A 23 3.50 -10.98 5.88
CA GLU A 23 2.44 -10.48 6.77
C GLU A 23 1.06 -10.99 6.35
N ASN A 24 0.76 -10.97 5.06
CA ASN A 24 -0.55 -11.39 4.55
C ASN A 24 -0.71 -12.92 4.54
N LEU A 25 0.37 -13.68 4.33
CA LEU A 25 0.35 -15.13 4.54
C LEU A 25 0.07 -15.49 6.01
N ALA A 26 0.63 -14.74 6.97
CA ALA A 26 0.34 -14.92 8.39
C ALA A 26 -1.07 -14.47 8.77
N ALA A 27 -1.52 -13.32 8.26
CA ALA A 27 -2.88 -12.82 8.48
C ALA A 27 -3.95 -13.77 7.90
N GLY A 28 -3.64 -14.43 6.79
CA GLY A 28 -4.47 -15.48 6.18
C GLY A 28 -4.26 -16.88 6.76
N TYR A 29 -3.53 -17.03 7.88
CA TYR A 29 -3.27 -18.29 8.58
C TYR A 29 -2.56 -19.38 7.73
N THR A 30 -1.87 -18.99 6.66
CA THR A 30 -1.09 -19.92 5.84
C THR A 30 0.20 -20.34 6.55
N VAL A 31 0.81 -19.38 7.26
CA VAL A 31 2.00 -19.55 8.11
C VAL A 31 1.75 -18.94 9.48
N GLU A 32 2.52 -19.35 10.48
CA GLU A 32 2.46 -18.72 11.80
C GLU A 32 3.11 -17.33 11.79
N TRP A 33 2.64 -16.42 12.63
CA TRP A 33 3.22 -15.08 12.76
C TRP A 33 4.70 -15.10 13.13
N MET A 34 5.14 -16.08 13.93
CA MET A 34 6.55 -16.23 14.30
C MET A 34 7.40 -16.67 13.10
N ASP A 35 6.87 -17.55 12.25
CA ASP A 35 7.56 -17.99 11.02
C ASP A 35 7.72 -16.83 10.05
N ALA A 36 6.65 -16.04 9.85
CA ALA A 36 6.71 -14.82 9.05
C ALA A 36 7.72 -13.81 9.59
N PHE A 37 7.77 -13.62 10.92
CA PHE A 37 8.74 -12.73 11.56
C PHE A 37 10.18 -13.20 11.35
N HIS A 38 10.48 -14.48 11.55
CA HIS A 38 11.83 -15.01 11.28
C HIS A 38 12.20 -14.88 9.81
N ALA A 39 11.28 -15.21 8.90
CA ALA A 39 11.50 -15.08 7.46
C ALA A 39 11.75 -13.62 7.04
N GLN A 40 11.07 -12.65 7.67
CA GLN A 40 11.35 -11.22 7.45
C GLN A 40 12.76 -10.84 7.87
N ARG A 41 13.25 -11.32 9.02
CA ARG A 41 14.63 -11.05 9.46
C ARG A 41 15.65 -11.68 8.52
N HIS A 42 15.42 -12.93 8.12
CA HIS A 42 16.27 -13.61 7.15
C HIS A 42 16.30 -12.87 5.80
N ALA A 43 15.15 -12.41 5.30
CA ALA A 43 15.07 -11.63 4.07
C ALA A 43 15.82 -10.28 4.17
N ALA A 44 15.74 -9.62 5.33
CA ALA A 44 16.47 -8.38 5.57
C ALA A 44 17.99 -8.60 5.47
N GLU A 45 18.49 -9.64 6.13
CA GLU A 45 19.91 -10.02 6.11
C GLU A 45 20.35 -10.38 4.68
N ALA A 46 19.58 -11.21 3.98
CA ALA A 46 19.87 -11.63 2.60
C ALA A 46 19.93 -10.46 1.61
N LEU A 47 19.10 -9.42 1.81
CA LEU A 47 19.04 -8.23 0.95
C LEU A 47 19.92 -7.07 1.45
N GLY A 48 20.70 -7.26 2.52
CA GLY A 48 21.57 -6.24 3.09
C GLY A 48 20.83 -5.04 3.68
N ILE A 49 19.59 -5.23 4.16
CA ILE A 49 18.78 -4.20 4.81
C ILE A 49 19.25 -4.05 6.25
N ALA A 50 19.75 -2.86 6.60
CA ALA A 50 20.25 -2.61 7.94
C ALA A 50 19.12 -2.67 8.98
N ASP A 51 19.41 -3.16 10.20
CA ASP A 51 18.45 -3.24 11.31
C ASP A 51 17.72 -1.91 11.59
N ARG A 52 18.41 -0.78 11.45
CA ARG A 52 17.82 0.57 11.60
C ARG A 52 16.77 0.92 10.54
N GLU A 53 16.79 0.22 9.41
CA GLU A 53 15.81 0.35 8.32
C GLU A 53 14.64 -0.62 8.48
N LEU A 54 14.70 -1.56 9.42
CA LEU A 54 13.59 -2.45 9.79
C LEU A 54 12.58 -1.64 10.61
N PRO A 55 11.39 -1.30 10.07
CA PRO A 55 10.48 -0.32 10.67
C PRO A 55 9.78 -0.80 11.95
N TRP A 56 10.08 -2.02 12.41
CA TRP A 56 9.21 -2.84 13.22
C TRP A 56 8.98 -2.41 14.68
N LEU A 57 9.47 -1.25 15.15
CA LEU A 57 9.20 -0.79 16.53
C LEU A 57 8.86 0.70 16.72
N GLY A 58 8.95 1.54 15.69
CA GLY A 58 8.94 2.99 15.92
C GLY A 58 7.58 3.66 15.79
N THR A 59 6.84 3.37 14.73
CA THR A 59 5.61 4.12 14.43
C THR A 59 4.60 3.24 13.73
N ARG A 60 3.76 2.54 14.52
CA ARG A 60 2.45 2.13 14.02
C ARG A 60 1.74 3.40 13.55
N VAL A 61 1.63 3.58 12.25
CA VAL A 61 0.68 4.53 11.70
C VAL A 61 -0.63 3.79 11.77
N ASP A 62 -1.32 3.92 12.89
CA ASP A 62 -2.72 3.50 12.95
C ASP A 62 -3.45 4.31 11.86
N PRO A 63 -4.03 3.66 10.83
CA PRO A 63 -4.82 4.38 9.83
C PRO A 63 -6.00 5.12 10.50
N ARG A 64 -6.48 4.63 11.64
CA ARG A 64 -7.50 5.26 12.49
C ARG A 64 -6.90 6.36 13.37
N GLY A 65 -5.59 6.35 13.58
CA GLY A 65 -4.76 7.39 14.19
C GLY A 65 -4.63 8.61 13.29
N TYR A 66 -5.77 9.28 13.08
CA TYR A 66 -6.06 10.41 12.18
C TYR A 66 -4.93 11.43 11.99
N LYS A 67 -4.23 11.81 13.06
CA LYS A 67 -3.19 12.86 13.00
C LYS A 67 -1.89 12.39 12.34
N SER A 68 -1.60 11.09 12.37
CA SER A 68 -0.32 10.55 11.91
C SER A 68 -0.33 10.21 10.42
N PHE A 69 -1.42 9.64 9.90
CA PHE A 69 -1.51 9.24 8.50
C PHE A 69 -1.62 10.43 7.55
N GLY A 70 -2.59 11.33 7.78
CA GLY A 70 -2.75 12.54 6.97
C GLY A 70 -1.50 13.41 6.92
N LYS A 71 -0.75 13.49 8.03
CA LYS A 71 0.54 14.19 8.08
C LYS A 71 1.62 13.50 7.25
N ARG A 72 1.69 12.17 7.27
CA ARG A 72 2.73 11.40 6.58
C ARG A 72 2.52 11.28 5.07
N LEU A 73 1.27 11.27 4.63
CA LEU A 73 0.91 11.26 3.21
C LEU A 73 0.66 12.68 2.67
N SER A 74 0.84 13.71 3.50
CA SER A 74 0.75 15.11 3.09
C SER A 74 1.68 15.38 1.91
N ARG A 75 1.14 16.04 0.88
CA ARG A 75 1.83 16.40 -0.36
C ARG A 75 2.34 15.22 -1.21
N LYS A 76 2.01 13.98 -0.87
CA LYS A 76 2.42 12.80 -1.66
C LYS A 76 1.53 12.54 -2.86
N ILE A 77 0.24 12.89 -2.79
CA ILE A 77 -0.71 12.75 -3.90
C ILE A 77 -0.90 14.12 -4.56
N VAL A 78 -0.78 14.19 -5.88
CA VAL A 78 -0.94 15.41 -6.68
C VAL A 78 -2.21 15.34 -7.51
N CYS A 79 -2.84 16.49 -7.73
CA CYS A 79 -3.97 16.63 -8.63
C CYS A 79 -3.52 16.67 -10.08
N GLY A 80 -4.02 15.75 -10.91
CA GLY A 80 -3.73 15.69 -12.34
C GLY A 80 -4.32 16.84 -13.16
N ASP A 81 -5.32 17.56 -12.64
CA ASP A 81 -5.94 18.72 -13.31
C ASP A 81 -5.11 20.00 -13.06
N CYS A 82 -4.89 20.35 -11.79
CA CYS A 82 -4.29 21.64 -11.43
C CYS A 82 -2.87 21.56 -10.83
N GLY A 83 -2.28 20.37 -10.74
CA GLY A 83 -0.94 20.14 -10.21
C GLY A 83 -0.75 20.41 -8.70
N ARG A 84 -1.80 20.81 -7.99
CA ARG A 84 -1.71 21.06 -6.54
C ARG A 84 -1.73 19.77 -5.73
N PRO A 85 -0.98 19.68 -4.62
CA PRO A 85 -1.01 18.50 -3.77
C PRO A 85 -2.38 18.35 -3.08
N PHE A 86 -2.89 17.12 -3.04
CA PHE A 86 -4.07 16.76 -2.26
C PHE A 86 -3.81 16.98 -0.77
N GLY A 87 -4.85 17.44 -0.08
CA GLY A 87 -4.85 17.68 1.36
C GLY A 87 -5.85 16.78 2.06
N HIS A 88 -5.46 16.29 3.24
CA HIS A 88 -6.34 15.55 4.11
C HIS A 88 -7.31 16.49 4.86
N LYS A 89 -8.57 16.05 5.00
CA LYS A 89 -9.64 16.71 5.75
C LYS A 89 -10.45 15.68 6.53
N THR A 90 -11.04 16.13 7.64
CA THR A 90 -12.18 15.44 8.26
C THR A 90 -13.45 16.17 7.89
N TRP A 91 -14.42 15.43 7.36
CA TRP A 91 -15.81 15.85 7.24
C TRP A 91 -16.62 15.36 8.43
N HIS A 92 -17.66 16.11 8.80
CA HIS A 92 -18.55 15.80 9.92
C HIS A 92 -17.83 15.53 11.26
N SER A 93 -16.78 16.30 11.57
CA SER A 93 -15.89 16.06 12.73
C SER A 93 -16.58 16.02 14.10
N GLY A 94 -17.79 16.60 14.22
CA GLY A 94 -18.57 16.65 15.45
C GLY A 94 -19.73 15.65 15.52
N THR A 95 -19.85 14.71 14.58
CA THR A 95 -20.95 13.73 14.56
C THR A 95 -20.42 12.29 14.42
N PRO A 96 -21.27 11.27 14.70
CA PRO A 96 -20.91 9.87 14.47
C PRO A 96 -20.57 9.54 13.00
N ASN A 97 -20.99 10.39 12.07
CA ASN A 97 -20.71 10.26 10.63
C ASN A 97 -19.38 10.91 10.23
N ARG A 98 -18.43 11.02 11.17
CA ARG A 98 -17.08 11.55 10.92
C ARG A 98 -16.38 10.71 9.86
N VAL A 99 -15.92 11.35 8.79
CA VAL A 99 -15.20 10.67 7.70
C VAL A 99 -13.96 11.45 7.29
N ASP A 100 -12.88 10.72 7.01
CA ASP A 100 -11.62 11.28 6.55
C ASP A 100 -11.51 11.18 5.02
N VAL A 101 -11.21 12.31 4.39
CA VAL A 101 -11.15 12.45 2.93
C VAL A 101 -9.88 13.18 2.51
N TRP A 102 -9.52 13.00 1.25
CA TRP A 102 -8.42 13.63 0.55
C TRP A 102 -8.99 14.43 -0.60
N GLU A 103 -8.71 15.73 -0.64
CA GLU A 103 -9.29 16.63 -1.63
C GLU A 103 -8.26 17.56 -2.25
N CYS A 104 -8.51 17.96 -3.49
CA CYS A 104 -7.74 19.00 -4.15
C CYS A 104 -8.04 20.36 -3.49
N PRO A 105 -7.00 21.10 -3.01
CA PRO A 105 -7.22 22.39 -2.36
C PRO A 105 -7.82 23.45 -3.29
N THR A 106 -7.58 23.35 -4.61
CA THR A 106 -8.19 24.24 -5.60
C THR A 106 -9.71 24.05 -5.66
N ASN A 107 -10.18 22.80 -5.68
CA ASN A 107 -11.60 22.48 -5.69
C ASN A 107 -12.26 22.86 -4.35
N TYR A 108 -11.54 22.70 -3.24
CA TYR A 108 -12.01 23.13 -1.91
C TYR A 108 -12.25 24.65 -1.83
N VAL A 109 -11.28 25.46 -2.28
CA VAL A 109 -11.35 26.93 -2.17
C VAL A 109 -12.20 27.56 -3.27
N LYS A 110 -12.18 26.98 -4.48
CA LYS A 110 -12.87 27.48 -5.68
C LYS A 110 -13.59 26.35 -6.40
N ARG A 111 -14.71 25.90 -5.83
CA ARG A 111 -15.54 24.82 -6.40
C ARG A 111 -15.80 25.06 -7.88
N GLY A 112 -15.54 24.06 -8.72
CA GLY A 112 -15.75 24.11 -10.17
C GLY A 112 -14.56 24.58 -11.01
N THR A 113 -13.45 25.01 -10.40
CA THR A 113 -12.20 25.34 -11.12
C THR A 113 -11.23 24.16 -11.27
N CYS A 114 -11.54 23.05 -10.61
CA CYS A 114 -10.83 21.79 -10.69
C CYS A 114 -11.88 20.67 -10.74
N THR A 115 -11.77 19.82 -11.76
CA THR A 115 -12.70 18.72 -12.06
C THR A 115 -12.42 17.48 -11.22
N THR A 116 -11.24 17.39 -10.61
CA THR A 116 -10.83 16.24 -9.81
C THR A 116 -11.67 16.09 -8.54
N SER A 117 -12.20 14.89 -8.32
CA SER A 117 -13.02 14.54 -7.16
C SER A 117 -12.18 14.41 -5.88
N HIS A 118 -12.88 14.38 -4.74
CA HIS A 118 -12.29 13.93 -3.48
C HIS A 118 -12.15 12.39 -3.47
N LEU A 119 -11.30 11.89 -2.59
CA LEU A 119 -10.99 10.50 -2.37
C LEU A 119 -11.19 10.18 -0.89
N TYR A 120 -11.96 9.15 -0.55
CA TYR A 120 -12.13 8.75 0.84
C TYR A 120 -10.89 8.00 1.32
N GLN A 121 -10.51 8.20 2.57
CA GLN A 121 -9.32 7.56 3.12
C GLN A 121 -9.40 6.04 3.06
N GLU A 122 -10.59 5.46 3.28
CA GLU A 122 -10.78 4.01 3.17
C GLU A 122 -10.53 3.49 1.75
N VAL A 123 -11.02 4.21 0.72
CA VAL A 123 -10.75 3.88 -0.68
C VAL A 123 -9.27 4.00 -0.99
N LEU A 124 -8.60 5.05 -0.46
CA LEU A 124 -7.17 5.22 -0.60
C LEU A 124 -6.38 4.05 0.01
N LEU A 125 -6.74 3.58 1.20
CA LEU A 125 -6.08 2.45 1.85
C LEU A 125 -6.27 1.15 1.05
N VAL A 126 -7.46 0.90 0.51
CA VAL A 126 -7.73 -0.24 -0.38
C VAL A 126 -6.86 -0.15 -1.63
N LYS A 127 -6.78 1.02 -2.27
CA LYS A 127 -5.96 1.23 -3.47
C LYS A 127 -4.46 1.13 -3.18
N MET A 128 -4.01 1.49 -1.98
CA MET A 128 -2.63 1.24 -1.55
C MET A 128 -2.33 -0.26 -1.44
N ALA A 129 -3.23 -1.05 -0.85
CA ALA A 129 -3.08 -2.50 -0.76
C ALA A 129 -3.09 -3.16 -2.16
N GLU A 130 -4.01 -2.75 -3.03
CA GLU A 130 -4.10 -3.21 -4.42
C GLU A 130 -2.82 -2.87 -5.20
N ALA A 131 -2.24 -1.69 -4.99
CA ALA A 131 -0.98 -1.32 -5.62
C ALA A 131 0.19 -2.21 -5.17
N LEU A 132 0.21 -2.65 -3.90
CA LEU A 132 1.21 -3.61 -3.42
C LEU A 132 0.99 -5.01 -4.00
N GLN A 133 -0.25 -5.47 -4.17
CA GLN A 133 -0.53 -6.72 -4.89
C GLN A 133 0.01 -6.67 -6.32
N VAL A 134 -0.28 -5.59 -7.06
CA VAL A 134 0.20 -5.43 -8.44
C VAL A 134 1.73 -5.41 -8.49
N LEU A 135 2.39 -4.67 -7.59
CA LEU A 135 3.86 -4.65 -7.53
C LEU A 135 4.46 -6.00 -7.15
N ALA A 136 3.91 -6.67 -6.14
CA ALA A 136 4.39 -7.98 -5.71
C ALA A 136 4.24 -9.02 -6.82
N GLY A 137 3.14 -8.99 -7.58
CA GLY A 137 2.94 -9.86 -8.74
C GLY A 137 3.89 -9.59 -9.91
N ARG A 138 4.47 -8.40 -10.00
CA ARG A 138 5.50 -8.05 -11.00
C ARG A 138 6.93 -8.40 -10.53
N ASN A 139 7.12 -8.61 -9.23
CA ASN A 139 8.43 -8.82 -8.61
C ASN A 139 8.60 -10.27 -8.16
N SER A 140 8.98 -11.15 -9.10
CA SER A 140 9.23 -12.56 -8.80
C SER A 140 10.31 -12.75 -7.73
N THR A 141 11.32 -11.88 -7.69
CA THR A 141 12.36 -11.90 -6.67
C THR A 141 11.79 -11.73 -5.25
N ALA A 142 10.77 -10.89 -5.05
CA ALA A 142 10.13 -10.74 -3.76
C ALA A 142 9.35 -11.99 -3.34
N VAL A 143 8.72 -12.68 -4.31
CA VAL A 143 8.02 -13.95 -4.11
C VAL A 143 9.01 -15.05 -3.75
N ASP A 144 10.07 -15.22 -4.54
CA ASP A 144 11.13 -16.20 -4.31
C ASP A 144 11.77 -15.97 -2.94
N GLN A 145 12.12 -14.72 -2.62
CA GLN A 145 12.68 -14.36 -1.32
C GLN A 145 11.74 -14.67 -0.14
N ALA A 146 10.42 -14.50 -0.31
CA ALA A 146 9.45 -14.86 0.72
C ALA A 146 9.42 -16.37 0.97
N VAL A 147 9.40 -17.17 -0.09
CA VAL A 147 9.40 -18.64 -0.02
C VAL A 147 10.73 -19.15 0.55
N ASP A 148 11.86 -18.69 0.01
CA ASP A 148 13.20 -19.10 0.43
C ASP A 148 13.47 -18.75 1.89
N SER A 149 13.07 -17.56 2.33
CA SER A 149 13.21 -17.18 3.73
C SER A 149 12.35 -18.06 4.65
N LEU A 150 11.11 -18.38 4.28
CA LEU A 150 10.27 -19.30 5.06
C LEU A 150 10.87 -20.70 5.14
N GLN A 151 11.44 -21.22 4.05
CA GLN A 151 12.12 -22.53 4.06
C GLN A 151 13.37 -22.49 4.94
N SER A 152 14.19 -21.45 4.80
CA SER A 152 15.46 -21.30 5.52
C SER A 152 15.25 -21.15 7.03
N THR A 153 14.13 -20.58 7.47
CA THR A 153 13.79 -20.43 8.89
C THR A 153 12.95 -21.59 9.45
N GLY A 154 12.71 -22.65 8.66
CA GLY A 154 12.09 -23.90 9.14
C GLY A 154 10.56 -23.91 9.14
N ALA A 155 9.90 -23.06 8.35
CA ALA A 155 8.44 -23.08 8.23
C ALA A 155 7.95 -24.44 7.69
N ARG A 156 6.94 -25.05 8.32
CA ARG A 156 6.42 -26.38 7.96
C ARG A 156 5.41 -26.33 6.81
N ARG A 157 5.80 -25.71 5.70
CA ARG A 157 5.00 -25.61 4.46
C ARG A 157 5.87 -25.96 3.26
N ARG A 158 5.31 -26.69 2.31
CA ARG A 158 6.02 -26.99 1.05
C ARG A 158 6.12 -25.71 0.21
N PRO A 159 7.22 -25.50 -0.54
CA PRO A 159 7.35 -24.35 -1.44
C PRO A 159 6.17 -24.19 -2.40
N SER A 160 5.68 -25.28 -3.00
CA SER A 160 4.52 -25.25 -3.89
C SER A 160 3.26 -24.73 -3.21
N THR A 161 3.02 -25.10 -1.95
CA THR A 161 1.88 -24.60 -1.16
C THR A 161 2.00 -23.11 -0.89
N LEU A 162 3.22 -22.63 -0.63
CA LEU A 162 3.48 -21.20 -0.43
C LEU A 162 3.26 -20.41 -1.71
N HIS A 163 3.75 -20.87 -2.86
CA HIS A 163 3.48 -20.24 -4.15
C HIS A 163 1.98 -20.16 -4.45
N THR A 164 1.23 -21.26 -4.27
CA THR A 164 -0.23 -21.24 -4.47
C THR A 164 -0.93 -20.25 -3.54
N ALA A 165 -0.49 -20.13 -2.29
CA ALA A 165 -1.05 -19.16 -1.35
C ALA A 165 -0.73 -17.72 -1.74
N ILE A 166 0.49 -17.47 -2.24
CA ILE A 166 0.88 -16.16 -2.78
C ILE A 166 0.06 -15.81 -4.02
N ASP A 167 -0.10 -16.73 -4.98
CA ASP A 167 -0.90 -16.50 -6.19
C ASP A 167 -2.36 -16.15 -5.84
N LYS A 168 -2.92 -16.85 -4.83
CA LYS A 168 -4.25 -16.53 -4.30
C LYS A 168 -4.28 -15.13 -3.68
N LEU A 169 -3.31 -14.79 -2.84
CA LEU A 169 -3.19 -13.49 -2.20
C LEU A 169 -3.08 -12.35 -3.22
N LEU A 170 -2.36 -12.56 -4.33
CA LEU A 170 -2.20 -11.56 -5.39
C LEU A 170 -3.47 -11.33 -6.22
N THR A 171 -4.46 -12.21 -6.09
CA THR A 171 -5.77 -12.12 -6.78
C THR A 171 -6.95 -11.92 -5.82
N GLU A 172 -6.69 -11.92 -4.50
CA GLU A 172 -7.69 -11.73 -3.46
C GLU A 172 -8.17 -10.27 -3.39
N SER A 173 -9.37 -10.06 -2.83
CA SER A 173 -9.91 -8.72 -2.65
C SER A 173 -8.98 -7.86 -1.77
N PRO A 174 -8.57 -6.65 -2.23
CA PRO A 174 -7.62 -5.83 -1.48
C PRO A 174 -8.12 -5.37 -0.10
N THR A 175 -9.44 -5.40 0.16
CA THR A 175 -9.99 -5.11 1.50
C THR A 175 -9.64 -6.12 2.56
N GLN A 176 -9.22 -7.33 2.17
CA GLN A 176 -8.88 -8.40 3.10
C GLN A 176 -7.40 -8.39 3.50
N LEU A 177 -6.60 -7.53 2.86
CA LEU A 177 -5.17 -7.50 3.07
C LEU A 177 -4.78 -6.68 4.29
N ALA A 178 -3.81 -7.20 5.04
CA ALA A 178 -3.03 -6.43 5.99
C ALA A 178 -2.12 -5.45 5.23
N LEU A 179 -2.25 -4.16 5.57
CA LEU A 179 -1.43 -3.09 5.00
C LEU A 179 -0.63 -2.39 6.10
N HIS A 180 0.69 -2.59 6.10
CA HIS A 180 1.59 -1.81 6.94
C HIS A 180 1.93 -0.47 6.25
N ILE A 181 1.24 0.60 6.66
CA ILE A 181 1.37 1.94 6.04
C ILE A 181 2.81 2.47 5.98
N PRO A 182 3.64 2.38 7.06
CA PRO A 182 5.03 2.85 6.98
C PRO A 182 5.82 2.22 5.84
N ASP A 183 5.58 0.94 5.54
CA ASP A 183 6.29 0.20 4.50
C ASP A 183 5.87 0.68 3.12
N PHE A 184 4.57 0.90 2.91
CA PHE A 184 4.07 1.53 1.68
C PHE A 184 4.71 2.91 1.47
N LEU A 185 4.71 3.76 2.51
CA LEU A 185 5.26 5.11 2.43
C LEU A 185 6.77 5.13 2.19
N ALA A 186 7.50 4.12 2.67
CA ALA A 186 8.93 3.97 2.43
C ALA A 186 9.24 3.65 0.96
N MET A 187 8.32 3.02 0.25
CA MET A 187 8.43 2.73 -1.19
C MET A 187 7.81 3.82 -2.07
N LEU A 188 6.96 4.68 -1.52
CA LEU A 188 6.21 5.68 -2.30
C LEU A 188 7.07 6.91 -2.64
N GLU A 189 7.34 7.10 -3.92
CA GLU A 189 7.89 8.34 -4.44
C GLU A 189 6.81 9.43 -4.48
N GLY A 190 5.68 9.14 -5.13
CA GLY A 190 4.53 10.04 -5.22
C GLY A 190 3.29 9.36 -5.78
N GLY A 191 2.16 10.06 -5.77
CA GLY A 191 0.92 9.61 -6.37
C GLY A 191 0.22 10.73 -7.13
N CYS A 192 -0.68 10.37 -8.03
CA CYS A 192 -1.41 11.31 -8.87
C CYS A 192 -2.88 10.89 -8.99
N MET A 193 -3.79 11.80 -8.66
CA MET A 193 -5.21 11.65 -8.96
C MET A 193 -5.46 12.16 -10.38
N LEU A 194 -5.70 11.24 -11.31
CA LEU A 194 -5.90 11.54 -12.73
C LEU A 194 -7.32 12.09 -12.99
N THR A 195 -7.46 12.84 -14.08
CA THR A 195 -8.72 13.50 -14.46
C THR A 195 -9.79 12.54 -14.94
N ASP A 196 -9.42 11.31 -15.28
CA ASP A 196 -10.29 10.25 -15.76
C ASP A 196 -10.79 9.31 -14.65
N GLY A 197 -10.54 9.66 -13.37
CA GLY A 197 -11.00 8.86 -12.23
C GLY A 197 -10.05 7.74 -11.83
N ARG A 198 -8.79 7.77 -12.29
CA ARG A 198 -7.76 6.81 -11.88
C ARG A 198 -6.81 7.40 -10.84
N LEU A 199 -6.27 6.55 -9.97
CA LEU A 199 -5.23 6.88 -9.00
C LEU A 199 -3.93 6.18 -9.39
N GLY A 200 -2.89 6.98 -9.64
CA GLY A 200 -1.54 6.50 -9.89
C GLY A 200 -0.66 6.56 -8.65
N PHE A 201 0.20 5.56 -8.47
CA PHE A 201 1.33 5.56 -7.53
C PHE A 201 2.62 5.31 -8.30
N VAL A 202 3.65 6.10 -7.98
CA VAL A 202 5.02 5.94 -8.45
C VAL A 202 5.88 5.56 -7.26
N PHE A 203 6.69 4.53 -7.43
CA PHE A 203 7.52 3.95 -6.39
C PHE A 203 8.98 4.33 -6.57
N ILE A 204 9.78 4.17 -5.51
CA ILE A 204 11.20 4.55 -5.47
C ILE A 204 12.05 3.96 -6.60
N THR A 205 11.61 2.87 -7.25
CA THR A 205 12.26 2.27 -8.42
C THR A 205 11.89 2.93 -9.75
N GLY A 206 10.98 3.90 -9.77
CA GLY A 206 10.37 4.49 -10.96
C GLY A 206 9.20 3.69 -11.53
N GLU A 207 8.89 2.52 -10.97
CA GLU A 207 7.72 1.74 -11.35
C GLU A 207 6.43 2.48 -11.00
N ALA A 208 5.42 2.32 -11.85
CA ALA A 208 4.12 2.93 -11.65
C ALA A 208 2.99 1.89 -11.65
N VAL A 209 2.02 2.11 -10.77
CA VAL A 209 0.75 1.38 -10.75
C VAL A 209 -0.38 2.39 -10.85
N THR A 210 -1.30 2.19 -11.80
CA THR A 210 -2.48 3.04 -12.00
C THR A 210 -3.72 2.18 -11.81
N LEU A 211 -4.62 2.62 -10.94
CA LEU A 211 -5.81 1.88 -10.53
C LEU A 211 -7.07 2.71 -10.75
N ASP A 212 -8.13 2.06 -11.21
CA ASP A 212 -9.44 2.71 -11.32
C ASP A 212 -10.02 2.99 -9.93
N LEU A 213 -10.61 4.17 -9.76
CA LEU A 213 -11.45 4.44 -8.60
C LEU A 213 -12.90 4.03 -8.88
N PRO A 214 -13.67 3.67 -7.83
CA PRO A 214 -15.11 3.46 -7.97
C PRO A 214 -15.77 4.70 -8.59
N GLN A 215 -16.69 4.47 -9.54
CA GLN A 215 -17.30 5.55 -10.33
C GLN A 215 -18.04 6.57 -9.44
N ARG A 216 -17.81 7.86 -9.73
CA ARG A 216 -18.49 9.07 -9.22
C ARG A 216 -18.68 9.11 -7.71
N TRP A 217 -17.97 10.05 -7.07
CA TRP A 217 -18.07 10.32 -5.63
C TRP A 217 -17.82 9.04 -4.85
N SER A 218 -16.54 8.70 -4.67
CA SER A 218 -16.07 7.61 -3.79
C SER A 218 -17.13 7.35 -2.71
N PRO A 219 -17.98 6.33 -2.82
CA PRO A 219 -19.02 6.14 -1.82
C PRO A 219 -18.32 5.92 -0.47
N VAL A 220 -18.93 6.35 0.64
CA VAL A 220 -18.49 5.86 1.95
C VAL A 220 -18.58 4.34 1.89
N MET A 221 -17.45 3.65 1.89
CA MET A 221 -17.37 2.21 1.76
C MET A 221 -18.00 1.58 3.00
N ARG A 222 -19.19 0.98 2.85
CA ARG A 222 -19.76 0.17 3.91
C ARG A 222 -19.07 -1.20 3.90
N PRO A 223 -18.89 -1.86 5.06
CA PRO A 223 -18.34 -3.21 5.10
C PRO A 223 -19.14 -4.15 4.18
N GLY A 224 -18.51 -4.66 3.11
CA GLY A 224 -19.12 -5.66 2.20
C GLY A 224 -19.38 -5.22 0.74
N GLU A 225 -19.08 -3.97 0.34
CA GLU A 225 -19.43 -3.46 -1.01
C GLU A 225 -18.34 -3.57 -2.09
N LEU A 226 -17.30 -4.40 -1.90
CA LEU A 226 -16.41 -4.77 -3.01
C LEU A 226 -16.95 -6.00 -3.76
N ALA A 227 -17.83 -5.76 -4.73
CA ALA A 227 -17.88 -6.65 -5.88
C ALA A 227 -16.73 -6.27 -6.82
N ALA A 228 -15.84 -7.23 -7.09
CA ALA A 228 -14.79 -7.10 -8.09
C ALA A 228 -15.43 -6.67 -9.41
N THR A 229 -15.26 -5.41 -9.79
CA THR A 229 -15.59 -4.96 -11.14
C THR A 229 -14.38 -5.29 -11.99
N GLY A 230 -14.43 -6.48 -12.58
CA GLY A 230 -13.48 -6.89 -13.59
C GLY A 230 -13.62 -6.05 -14.86
N ARG A 231 -12.45 -5.84 -15.48
CA ARG A 231 -12.17 -5.48 -16.88
C ARG A 231 -12.49 -4.04 -17.32
N CYS A 232 -11.44 -3.34 -17.75
CA CYS A 232 -11.01 -3.42 -19.15
C CYS A 232 -9.53 -3.78 -19.21
#